data_AF-A0A4C2AGM8-F1
#
_entry.id   AF-A0A4C2AGM8-F1
#
_cell.length_a   1.000
_cell.length_b   1.000
_cell.length_c   1.000
_cell.angle_alpha   90.00
_cell.angle_beta   90.00
_cell.angle_gamma   90.00
#
_symmetry.space_group_name_H-M   'P 1'
#
loop_
_entity.id
_entity.type
_entity.pdbx_description
1 polymer ?
#
loop_
_entity_poly.entity_id
_entity_poly.type
_entity_poly.pdbx_seq_one_letter_code
_entity_poly.pdbx_strand_id
1 'polypeptide(L)'
;MILRRVYTDNAFMFEAKLRPCFKSMNEGTNPLPPNTTTPNILPPVLLFHMFDGEDGGLLQPNDNFPGSLVNTLDFDFNSTTAHLEAARHFLDQVDMFKRNARTVIQEMSSLGSVLDPTLLELFRTEFHINFLWGERGALTTSNQRFARLTDVLNSMAHKLSNQPLETED
;
A
#
# COMPACT_ATOMS: atom_id res chain seq x y z
N MET A 1 3.45 22.45 -9.09
CA MET A 1 4.77 22.86 -9.64
C MET A 1 5.86 22.98 -8.57
N ILE A 2 5.55 23.37 -7.33
CA ILE A 2 6.55 23.61 -6.27
C ILE A 2 7.48 22.41 -6.07
N LEU A 3 6.95 21.19 -5.92
CA LEU A 3 7.77 19.98 -5.74
C LEU A 3 8.79 19.77 -6.87
N ARG A 4 8.38 19.93 -8.13
CA ARG A 4 9.27 19.78 -9.30
C ARG A 4 10.32 20.87 -9.41
N ARG A 5 10.07 22.05 -8.84
CA ARG A 5 10.98 23.21 -8.90
C ARG A 5 11.98 23.22 -7.74
N VAL A 6 11.51 22.87 -6.54
CA VAL A 6 12.30 22.97 -5.30
C VAL A 6 12.99 21.64 -4.97
N TYR A 7 12.35 20.51 -5.27
CA TYR A 7 12.85 19.16 -4.97
C TYR A 7 12.96 18.34 -6.25
N THR A 8 13.63 18.91 -7.26
CA THR A 8 13.74 18.35 -8.62
C THR A 8 14.20 16.89 -8.62
N ASP A 9 15.25 16.56 -7.87
CA ASP A 9 15.80 15.20 -7.84
C ASP A 9 14.81 14.19 -7.24
N ASN A 10 14.09 14.56 -6.18
CA ASN A 10 13.07 13.71 -5.58
C ASN A 10 11.88 13.54 -6.52
N ALA A 11 11.45 14.61 -7.18
CA ALA A 11 10.37 14.55 -8.16
C ALA A 11 10.75 13.66 -9.35
N PHE A 12 11.99 13.76 -9.84
CA PHE A 12 12.51 12.89 -10.90
C PHE A 12 12.62 11.44 -10.43
N MET A 13 13.16 11.18 -9.23
CA MET A 13 13.26 9.84 -8.65
C MET A 13 11.89 9.15 -8.56
N PHE A 14 10.87 9.89 -8.14
CA PHE A 14 9.51 9.38 -8.06
C PHE A 14 8.96 9.00 -9.43
N GLU A 15 9.01 9.92 -10.41
CA GLU A 15 8.42 9.71 -11.74
C GLU A 15 9.19 8.69 -12.58
N ALA A 16 10.53 8.69 -12.50
CA ALA A 16 11.39 7.88 -13.35
C ALA A 16 11.71 6.50 -12.75
N LYS A 17 11.65 6.34 -11.43
CA LYS A 17 12.02 5.06 -10.77
C LYS A 17 10.91 4.47 -9.92
N LEU A 18 10.39 5.21 -8.93
CA LEU A 18 9.44 4.64 -7.97
C LEU A 18 8.10 4.28 -8.63
N ARG A 19 7.52 5.19 -9.42
CA ARG A 19 6.24 4.94 -10.09
C ARG A 19 6.33 3.80 -11.12
N PRO A 20 7.33 3.74 -12.03
CA PRO A 20 7.47 2.61 -12.94
C PRO A 20 7.74 1.28 -12.22
N CYS A 21 8.55 1.28 -11.16
CA CYS A 21 8.81 0.10 -10.35
C CYS A 21 7.54 -0.41 -9.66
N PHE A 22 6.75 0.48 -9.06
CA PHE A 22 5.47 0.09 -8.44
C PHE A 22 4.48 -0.47 -9.47
N LYS A 23 4.44 0.14 -10.66
CA LYS A 23 3.62 -0.37 -11.77
C LYS A 23 4.06 -1.78 -12.19
N SER A 24 5.35 -2.03 -12.40
CA SER A 24 5.84 -3.37 -12.77
C SER A 24 5.63 -4.41 -11.67
N MET A 25 5.71 -4.02 -10.39
CA MET A 25 5.35 -4.89 -9.26
C MET A 25 3.87 -5.27 -9.28
N ASN A 26 2.98 -4.36 -9.68
CA ASN A 26 1.54 -4.65 -9.80
C ASN A 26 1.20 -5.46 -11.05
N GLU A 27 1.98 -5.33 -12.13
CA GLU A 27 1.82 -6.13 -13.36
C GLU A 27 2.46 -7.54 -13.23
N GLY A 28 3.17 -7.82 -12.15
CA GLY A 28 3.87 -9.10 -11.95
C GLY A 28 5.11 -9.27 -12.84
N THR A 29 5.62 -8.19 -13.43
CA THR A 29 6.78 -8.20 -14.33
C THR A 29 8.09 -7.86 -13.62
N ASN A 30 8.02 -7.48 -12.34
CA ASN A 30 9.18 -7.16 -11.53
C ASN A 30 9.72 -8.42 -10.82
N PRO A 31 10.95 -8.87 -11.12
CA PRO A 31 11.52 -10.02 -10.45
C PRO A 31 11.78 -9.72 -8.98
N LEU A 32 11.42 -10.65 -8.09
CA LEU A 32 11.58 -10.48 -6.66
C LEU A 32 13.05 -10.40 -6.25
N PRO A 33 13.52 -9.29 -5.64
CA PRO A 33 14.91 -9.19 -5.19
C PRO A 33 15.23 -10.21 -4.08
N PRO A 34 16.45 -10.77 -4.03
CA PRO A 34 16.81 -11.80 -3.04
C PRO A 34 16.87 -11.26 -1.60
N ASN A 35 17.03 -9.95 -1.43
CA ASN A 35 17.04 -9.26 -0.14
C ASN A 35 15.64 -8.77 0.29
N THR A 36 14.57 -9.21 -0.38
CA THR A 36 13.21 -8.82 -0.01
C THR A 36 12.87 -9.25 1.41
N THR A 37 12.33 -8.34 2.22
CA THR A 37 11.81 -8.62 3.56
C THR A 37 10.30 -8.83 3.56
N THR A 38 9.58 -8.06 2.73
CA THR A 38 8.13 -8.13 2.58
C THR A 38 7.80 -8.08 1.08
N PRO A 39 7.25 -9.15 0.49
CA PRO A 39 6.87 -9.15 -0.92
C PRO A 39 5.59 -8.34 -1.17
N ASN A 40 5.30 -8.00 -2.43
CA ASN A 40 4.05 -7.36 -2.82
C ASN A 40 2.87 -8.34 -2.74
N ILE A 41 2.19 -8.37 -1.59
CA ILE A 41 1.09 -9.31 -1.31
C ILE A 41 -0.29 -8.81 -1.74
N LEU A 42 -0.43 -7.52 -2.06
CA LEU A 42 -1.74 -6.93 -2.38
C LEU A 42 -2.37 -7.60 -3.63
N PRO A 43 -1.68 -7.76 -4.77
CA PRO A 43 -2.31 -8.33 -5.95
C PRO A 43 -2.81 -9.78 -5.75
N PRO A 44 -2.04 -10.71 -5.16
CA PRO A 44 -2.56 -12.03 -4.80
C PRO A 44 -3.78 -12.00 -3.87
N VAL A 45 -3.77 -11.12 -2.86
CA VAL A 45 -4.91 -10.97 -1.94
C VAL A 45 -6.16 -10.51 -2.68
N LEU A 46 -6.03 -9.58 -3.63
CA LEU A 46 -7.17 -9.15 -4.46
C LEU A 46 -7.70 -10.30 -5.32
N LEU A 47 -6.83 -11.07 -5.98
CA LEU A 47 -7.25 -12.22 -6.79
C LEU A 47 -8.06 -13.23 -5.97
N PHE A 48 -7.65 -13.53 -4.74
CA PHE A 48 -8.40 -14.43 -3.84
C PHE A 48 -9.73 -13.86 -3.32
N HIS A 49 -9.94 -12.54 -3.41
CA HIS A 49 -11.20 -11.89 -3.05
C HIS A 49 -12.09 -11.61 -4.27
N MET A 50 -11.57 -11.75 -5.49
CA MET A 50 -12.31 -11.57 -6.72
C MET A 50 -12.74 -12.89 -7.35
N PHE A 51 -11.93 -13.95 -7.26
CA PHE A 51 -12.18 -15.20 -7.96
C PHE A 51 -12.53 -16.33 -7.00
N ASP A 52 -13.49 -17.16 -7.41
CA ASP A 52 -13.96 -18.33 -6.65
C ASP A 52 -12.93 -19.48 -6.60
N GLY A 53 -11.98 -19.49 -7.54
CA GLY A 53 -10.93 -20.49 -7.64
C GLY A 53 -11.36 -21.82 -8.27
N GLU A 54 -12.61 -21.94 -8.71
CA GLU A 54 -13.13 -23.15 -9.37
C GLU A 54 -13.06 -22.99 -10.90
N ASP A 55 -13.97 -22.20 -11.47
CA ASP A 55 -14.06 -21.96 -12.92
C ASP A 55 -13.53 -20.56 -13.31
N GLY A 56 -12.92 -19.85 -12.35
CA GLY A 56 -12.54 -18.44 -12.52
C GLY A 56 -13.75 -17.51 -12.49
N GLY A 57 -14.83 -17.94 -11.84
CA GLY A 57 -16.01 -17.12 -11.61
C GLY A 57 -15.71 -15.98 -10.63
N LEU A 58 -16.48 -14.90 -10.73
CA LEU A 58 -16.35 -13.77 -9.81
C LEU A 58 -17.09 -14.06 -8.50
N LEU A 59 -16.41 -13.82 -7.38
CA LEU A 59 -17.02 -13.80 -6.07
C LEU A 59 -18.00 -12.63 -5.95
N GLN A 60 -19.05 -12.82 -5.15
CA GLN A 60 -19.94 -11.72 -4.79
C GLN A 60 -19.18 -10.70 -3.92
N PRO A 61 -19.46 -9.40 -4.08
CA PRO A 61 -18.86 -8.37 -3.25
C PRO A 61 -19.06 -8.68 -1.76
N ASN A 62 -17.97 -8.71 -1.00
CA ASN A 62 -18.00 -8.95 0.44
C ASN A 62 -17.96 -7.61 1.18
N ASP A 63 -18.96 -7.34 2.02
CA ASP A 63 -19.01 -6.11 2.84
C ASP A 63 -17.81 -5.94 3.78
N ASN A 64 -17.13 -7.04 4.13
CA ASN A 64 -15.93 -7.04 4.96
C ASN A 64 -14.64 -6.75 4.19
N PHE A 65 -14.67 -6.88 2.85
CA PHE A 65 -13.53 -6.51 2.00
C PHE A 65 -13.76 -5.11 1.42
N PRO A 66 -12.78 -4.19 1.48
CA PRO A 66 -12.99 -2.85 0.96
C PRO A 66 -13.18 -2.88 -0.56
N GLY A 67 -14.40 -2.61 -1.03
CA GLY A 67 -14.70 -2.61 -2.46
C GLY A 67 -13.87 -1.58 -3.23
N SER A 68 -13.44 -0.51 -2.56
CA SER A 68 -12.52 0.48 -3.11
C SER A 68 -11.15 -0.10 -3.50
N LEU A 69 -10.69 -1.19 -2.85
CA LEU A 69 -9.42 -1.83 -3.18
C LEU A 69 -9.50 -2.69 -4.44
N VAL A 70 -10.66 -3.31 -4.71
CA VAL A 70 -10.86 -4.17 -5.89
C VAL A 70 -10.60 -3.41 -7.18
N ASN A 71 -10.95 -2.12 -7.22
CA ASN A 71 -10.77 -1.27 -8.41
C ASN A 71 -9.38 -0.58 -8.49
N THR A 72 -8.43 -0.94 -7.62
CA THR A 72 -7.10 -0.29 -7.60
C THR A 72 -6.11 -0.91 -8.57
N LEU A 73 -6.35 -2.16 -8.97
CA LEU A 73 -5.47 -2.93 -9.84
C LEU A 73 -6.30 -3.58 -10.95
N ASP A 74 -5.81 -3.46 -12.18
CA ASP A 74 -6.34 -4.20 -13.32
C ASP A 74 -5.50 -5.46 -13.52
N PHE A 75 -6.19 -6.57 -13.75
CA PHE A 75 -5.55 -7.87 -13.97
C PHE A 75 -5.85 -8.37 -15.38
N ASP A 76 -4.80 -8.50 -16.18
CA ASP A 76 -4.82 -9.27 -17.42
C ASP A 76 -4.42 -10.73 -17.15
N PHE A 77 -4.44 -11.57 -18.19
CA PHE A 77 -4.09 -12.98 -18.07
C PHE A 77 -2.66 -13.20 -17.54
N ASN A 78 -1.70 -12.38 -18.00
CA ASN A 78 -0.29 -12.53 -17.65
C ASN A 78 -0.03 -12.13 -16.19
N SER A 79 -0.51 -10.97 -15.77
CA SER A 79 -0.43 -10.47 -14.40
C SER A 79 -1.16 -11.39 -13.43
N THR A 80 -2.36 -11.88 -13.78
CA THR A 80 -3.09 -12.88 -12.99
C THR A 80 -2.24 -14.13 -12.78
N THR A 81 -1.70 -14.69 -13.87
CA THR A 81 -0.87 -15.90 -13.81
C THR A 81 0.38 -15.68 -12.96
N ALA A 82 1.08 -14.56 -13.16
CA ALA A 82 2.29 -14.21 -12.41
C ALA A 82 2.03 -14.11 -10.91
N HIS A 83 0.93 -13.46 -10.50
CA HIS A 83 0.59 -13.28 -9.09
C HIS A 83 0.09 -14.56 -8.42
N LEU A 84 -0.69 -15.39 -9.12
CA LEU A 84 -1.07 -16.71 -8.61
C LEU A 84 0.14 -17.62 -8.45
N GLU A 85 1.09 -17.55 -9.38
CA GLU A 85 2.33 -18.33 -9.30
C GLU A 85 3.24 -17.85 -8.15
N ALA A 86 3.34 -16.54 -7.95
CA ALA A 86 4.03 -15.97 -6.80
C ALA A 86 3.37 -16.38 -5.47
N ALA A 87 2.03 -16.43 -5.43
CA ALA A 87 1.29 -16.87 -4.26
C ALA A 87 1.54 -18.35 -3.93
N ARG A 88 1.64 -19.22 -4.95
CA ARG A 88 1.99 -20.64 -4.77
C ARG A 88 3.35 -20.82 -4.11
N HIS A 89 4.34 -20.06 -4.55
CA HIS A 89 5.71 -20.13 -4.03
C HIS A 89 5.93 -19.35 -2.72
N PHE A 90 4.92 -18.64 -2.22
CA PHE A 90 5.07 -17.78 -1.04
C PHE A 90 5.53 -18.57 0.19
N LEU A 91 4.98 -19.76 0.42
CA LEU A 91 5.33 -20.60 1.56
C LEU A 91 6.79 -21.07 1.49
N ASP A 92 7.29 -21.39 0.30
CA ASP A 92 8.69 -21.81 0.10
C ASP A 92 9.68 -20.66 0.37
N GLN A 93 9.23 -19.41 0.22
CA GLN A 93 10.04 -18.20 0.40
C GLN A 93 9.90 -17.55 1.78
N VAL A 94 8.94 -17.99 2.61
CA VAL A 94 8.62 -17.31 3.88
C VAL A 94 9.81 -17.25 4.84
N ASP A 95 10.63 -18.29 4.88
CA ASP A 95 11.80 -18.33 5.75
C ASP A 95 12.93 -17.44 5.25
N MET A 96 13.03 -17.21 3.94
CA MET A 96 13.93 -16.19 3.38
C MET A 96 13.49 -14.80 3.82
N PHE A 97 12.20 -14.45 3.67
CA PHE A 97 11.66 -13.16 4.10
C PHE A 97 11.90 -12.90 5.59
N LYS A 98 11.63 -13.89 6.44
CA LYS A 98 11.88 -13.81 7.89
C LYS A 98 13.37 -13.60 8.20
N ARG A 99 14.26 -14.34 7.53
CA ARG A 99 15.72 -14.17 7.72
C ARG A 99 16.17 -12.77 7.32
N ASN A 100 15.77 -12.30 6.13
CA ASN A 100 16.10 -10.97 5.63
C ASN A 100 15.59 -9.88 6.58
N ALA A 101 14.35 -9.98 7.07
CA ALA A 101 13.78 -9.03 8.02
C ALA A 101 14.55 -9.00 9.34
N ARG A 102 14.94 -10.17 9.87
CA ARG A 102 15.78 -10.25 11.09
C ARG A 102 17.13 -9.60 10.89
N THR A 103 17.79 -9.81 9.75
CA THR A 103 19.07 -9.17 9.43
C THR A 103 18.93 -7.65 9.46
N VAL A 104 17.92 -7.10 8.78
CA VAL A 104 17.68 -5.64 8.76
C VAL A 104 17.41 -5.10 10.17
N ILE A 105 16.59 -5.78 10.97
CA ILE A 105 16.28 -5.35 12.34
C ILE A 105 17.52 -5.42 13.25
N GLN A 106 18.33 -6.47 13.12
CA GLN A 106 19.58 -6.62 13.88
C GLN A 106 20.59 -5.53 13.53
N GLU A 107 20.77 -5.24 12.24
CA GLU A 107 21.61 -4.14 11.78
C GLU A 107 21.11 -2.79 12.32
N MET A 108 19.81 -2.51 12.23
CA MET A 108 19.22 -1.29 12.80
C MET A 108 19.42 -1.19 14.31
N SER A 109 19.27 -2.30 15.04
CA SER A 109 19.47 -2.34 16.49
C SER A 109 20.94 -2.17 16.89
N SER A 110 21.88 -2.50 16.00
CA SER A 110 23.31 -2.25 16.23
C SER A 110 23.72 -0.78 16.05
N LEU A 111 22.87 0.02 15.38
CA LEU A 111 23.11 1.44 15.10
C LEU A 111 22.55 2.39 16.17
N GLY A 112 21.82 1.90 17.17
CA GLY A 112 21.30 2.73 18.27
C GLY A 112 20.08 2.13 18.98
N SER A 113 19.47 2.93 19.86
CA SER A 113 18.27 2.55 20.61
C SER A 113 17.23 1.92 19.69
N VAL A 114 16.82 0.70 20.06
CA VAL A 114 15.67 -0.01 19.52
C VAL A 114 14.52 0.97 19.30
N LEU A 115 13.93 0.89 18.10
CA LEU A 115 12.77 1.61 17.59
C LEU A 115 11.93 2.30 18.69
N ASP A 116 11.85 3.64 18.65
CA ASP A 116 11.09 4.44 19.62
C ASP A 116 9.66 3.88 19.80
N PRO A 117 9.25 3.49 21.02
CA PRO A 117 7.93 2.94 21.29
C PRO A 117 6.78 3.85 20.81
N THR A 118 6.98 5.17 20.87
CA THR A 118 5.98 6.15 20.41
C THR A 118 5.82 6.07 18.90
N LEU A 119 6.95 6.00 18.18
CA LEU A 119 6.96 5.84 16.73
C LEU A 119 6.38 4.49 16.30
N LEU A 120 6.65 3.42 17.05
CA LEU A 120 6.06 2.10 16.78
C LEU A 120 4.54 2.11 16.94
N GLU A 121 4.02 2.75 17.99
CA GLU A 121 2.57 2.88 18.20
C GLU A 121 1.94 3.69 17.06
N LEU A 122 2.61 4.74 16.56
CA LEU A 122 2.13 5.54 15.43
C LEU A 122 1.90 4.68 14.17
N PHE A 123 2.72 3.65 13.92
CA PHE A 123 2.59 2.79 12.74
C PHE A 123 1.55 1.67 12.86
N ARG A 124 0.87 1.54 14.01
CA ARG A 124 -0.16 0.52 14.21
C ARG A 124 -1.47 0.90 13.51
N THR A 125 -2.09 -0.07 12.86
CA THR A 125 -3.36 0.15 12.16
C THR A 125 -4.50 0.50 13.12
N GLU A 126 -4.47 0.00 14.36
CA GLU A 126 -5.43 0.35 15.40
C GLU A 126 -5.29 1.82 15.82
N PHE A 127 -4.05 2.32 15.92
CA PHE A 127 -3.81 3.74 16.15
C PHE A 127 -4.35 4.56 14.99
N HIS A 128 -3.99 4.22 13.74
CA HIS A 128 -4.50 4.93 12.55
C HIS A 128 -6.03 4.97 12.51
N ILE A 129 -6.69 3.88 12.89
CA ILE A 129 -8.16 3.81 12.90
C ILE A 129 -8.76 4.74 13.95
N ASN A 130 -8.26 4.69 15.18
CA ASN A 130 -8.76 5.58 16.22
C ASN A 130 -8.40 7.05 15.95
N PHE A 131 -7.25 7.32 15.36
CA PHE A 131 -6.80 8.67 15.01
C PHE A 131 -7.69 9.32 13.93
N LEU A 132 -7.98 8.60 12.85
CA LEU A 132 -8.74 9.15 11.73
C LEU A 132 -10.25 9.25 12.00
N TRP A 133 -10.81 8.32 12.78
CA TRP A 133 -12.27 8.18 12.91
C TRP A 133 -12.80 8.29 14.35
N GLY A 134 -11.93 8.31 15.36
CA GLY A 134 -12.32 8.24 16.76
C GLY A 134 -12.98 6.91 17.13
N GLU A 135 -13.27 6.71 18.43
CA GLU A 135 -13.79 5.44 18.96
C GLU A 135 -15.09 4.98 18.26
N ARG A 136 -16.05 5.89 18.06
CA ARG A 136 -17.32 5.53 17.41
C ARG A 136 -17.17 5.32 15.90
N GLY A 137 -16.35 6.13 15.24
CA GLY A 137 -16.13 6.02 13.79
C GLY A 137 -15.31 4.77 13.43
N ALA A 138 -14.44 4.31 14.33
CA ALA A 138 -13.71 3.06 14.18
C ALA A 138 -14.64 1.83 14.01
N LEU A 139 -15.85 1.87 14.57
CA LEU A 139 -16.84 0.79 14.52
C LEU A 139 -17.67 0.74 13.23
N THR A 140 -17.57 1.75 12.37
CA THR A 140 -18.29 1.79 11.07
C THR A 140 -17.70 0.78 10.07
N THR A 141 -18.32 0.60 8.90
CA THR A 141 -17.75 -0.32 7.90
C THR A 141 -16.54 0.30 7.19
N SER A 142 -15.66 -0.52 6.62
CA SER A 142 -14.52 -0.05 5.82
C SER A 142 -14.99 0.88 4.69
N ASN A 143 -16.02 0.47 3.95
CA ASN A 143 -16.60 1.24 2.85
C ASN A 143 -17.11 2.62 3.30
N GLN A 144 -17.79 2.71 4.44
CA GLN A 144 -18.23 3.99 5.02
C GLN A 144 -17.05 4.89 5.38
N ARG A 145 -16.01 4.33 6.01
CA ARG A 145 -14.78 5.06 6.35
C ARG A 145 -14.05 5.58 5.12
N PHE A 146 -13.92 4.76 4.08
CA PHE A 146 -13.28 5.14 2.81
C PHE A 146 -14.05 6.21 2.05
N ALA A 147 -15.38 6.10 1.97
CA ALA A 147 -16.22 7.12 1.36
C ALA A 147 -16.08 8.46 2.09
N ARG A 148 -16.16 8.44 3.44
CA ARG A 148 -15.99 9.63 4.25
C ARG A 148 -14.60 10.26 4.11
N LEU A 149 -13.55 9.45 4.07
CA LEU A 149 -12.18 9.93 3.88
C LEU A 149 -12.03 10.59 2.50
N THR A 150 -12.61 10.00 1.46
CA THR A 150 -12.63 10.58 0.10
C THR A 150 -13.28 11.97 0.09
N ASP A 151 -14.44 12.12 0.72
CA ASP A 151 -15.13 13.43 0.82
C ASP A 151 -14.28 14.48 1.53
N VAL A 152 -13.64 14.09 2.63
CA VAL A 152 -12.77 14.96 3.44
C VAL A 152 -11.55 15.38 2.63
N LEU A 153 -10.86 14.44 1.98
CA LEU A 153 -9.69 14.71 1.15
C LEU A 153 -10.03 15.60 -0.04
N ASN A 154 -11.15 15.34 -0.73
CA ASN A 154 -11.61 16.18 -1.84
C ASN A 154 -11.92 17.61 -1.38
N SER A 155 -12.59 17.75 -0.23
CA SER A 155 -12.88 19.06 0.35
C SER A 155 -11.62 19.83 0.73
N MET A 156 -10.63 19.15 1.32
CA MET A 156 -9.34 19.76 1.66
C MET A 156 -8.54 20.14 0.42
N ALA A 157 -8.48 19.26 -0.58
CA ALA A 157 -7.81 19.53 -1.85
C ALA A 157 -8.41 20.74 -2.56
N HIS A 158 -9.74 20.84 -2.64
CA HIS A 158 -10.44 21.98 -3.23
C HIS A 158 -10.18 23.29 -2.48
N LYS A 159 -10.13 23.25 -1.13
CA LYS A 159 -9.77 24.43 -0.33
C LYS A 159 -8.34 24.88 -0.60
N LEU A 160 -7.39 23.94 -0.63
CA LEU A 160 -5.98 24.22 -0.88
C LEU A 160 -5.73 24.72 -2.30
N SER A 161 -6.42 24.17 -3.31
CA SER A 161 -6.26 24.61 -4.70
C SER A 161 -6.80 26.02 -4.96
N ASN A 162 -7.81 26.43 -4.18
CA ASN A 162 -8.47 27.72 -4.33
C ASN A 162 -7.92 28.80 -3.40
N GLN A 163 -6.93 28.48 -2.55
CA GLN A 163 -6.21 29.49 -1.79
C GLN A 163 -5.32 30.31 -2.75
N PRO A 164 -5.36 31.65 -2.68
CA PRO A 164 -4.40 32.47 -3.41
C PRO A 164 -2.99 32.08 -2.97
N LEU A 165 -2.07 31.96 -3.93
CA LEU A 165 -0.65 31.84 -3.62
C LEU A 165 -0.26 33.12 -2.86
N GLU A 166 0.03 33.00 -1.56
CA GLU A 166 0.67 34.10 -0.83
C GLU A 166 1.97 34.42 -1.56
N THR A 167 2.00 35.59 -2.21
CA THR A 167 3.21 36.18 -2.74
C THR A 167 4.03 36.63 -1.54
N GLU A 168 5.04 35.84 -1.17
CA GLU A 168 6.12 36.31 -0.30
C GLU A 168 6.81 37.48 -1.03
N ASP A 169 6.62 38.70 -0.50
CA ASP A 169 7.38 39.91 -0.86
C ASP A 169 8.83 39.83 -0.35
#